data_AF-A0A6G6KBN1-F1
#
_entry.id   AF-A0A6G6KBN1-F1
#
_cell.length_a   1.000
_cell.length_b   1.000
_cell.length_c   1.000
_cell.angle_alpha   90.00
_cell.angle_beta   90.00
_cell.angle_gamma   90.00
#
_symmetry.space_group_name_H-M   'P 1'
#
loop_
_entity.id
_entity.type
_entity.pdbx_description
1 polymer ?
#
loop_
_entity_poly.entity_id
_entity_poly.type
_entity_poly.pdbx_seq_one_letter_code
_entity_poly.pdbx_strand_id
1 'polypeptide(L)' 'MATIAEVEALALDLPEKQRALLAAHLLDSLPSILEDEDEGVAEAIRRDAELDADPSRGISLEELDRKIAARRR' A
#
# COMPACT_ATOMS: atom_id res chain seq x y z
N MET A 1 -1.82 -22.84 -19.91
CA MET A 1 -1.57 -21.97 -18.73
C MET A 1 -2.64 -22.30 -17.71
N ALA A 2 -2.29 -22.39 -16.43
CA ALA A 2 -3.30 -22.49 -15.38
C ALA A 2 -4.15 -21.21 -15.37
N THR A 3 -5.44 -21.35 -15.10
CA THR A 3 -6.36 -20.24 -14.88
C THR A 3 -6.11 -19.59 -13.51
N ILE A 4 -6.56 -18.35 -13.31
CA ILE A 4 -6.45 -17.67 -12.00
C ILE A 4 -7.14 -18.48 -10.90
N ALA A 5 -8.32 -19.03 -11.17
CA ALA A 5 -9.07 -19.85 -10.23
C ALA A 5 -8.32 -21.13 -9.81
N GLU A 6 -7.64 -21.79 -10.75
CA GLU A 6 -6.81 -22.96 -10.45
C GLU A 6 -5.58 -22.59 -9.59
N VAL A 7 -4.95 -21.44 -9.86
CA VAL A 7 -3.82 -20.95 -9.06
C VAL A 7 -4.27 -20.55 -7.65
N GLU A 8 -5.43 -19.90 -7.52
CA GLU A 8 -6.00 -19.52 -6.23
C GLU A 8 -6.33 -20.75 -5.37
N ALA A 9 -6.98 -21.76 -5.95
CA ALA A 9 -7.30 -23.00 -5.25
C ALA A 9 -6.04 -23.68 -4.70
N LEU A 10 -4.98 -23.77 -5.52
CA LEU A 10 -3.69 -24.35 -5.09
C LEU A 10 -3.00 -23.50 -4.01
N ALA A 11 -3.10 -22.18 -4.08
CA ALA A 11 -2.53 -21.29 -3.06
C ALA A 11 -3.27 -21.40 -1.71
N LEU A 12 -4.59 -21.62 -1.74
CA LEU A 12 -5.41 -21.79 -0.54
C LEU A 12 -5.15 -23.13 0.17
N ASP A 13 -4.74 -24.17 -0.57
CA ASP A 13 -4.32 -25.46 -0.01
C ASP A 13 -2.99 -25.40 0.75
N LEU A 14 -2.20 -24.33 0.58
CA LEU A 14 -0.94 -24.17 1.31
C LEU A 14 -1.17 -23.86 2.81
N PRO A 15 -0.29 -24.32 3.70
CA PRO A 15 -0.21 -23.81 5.07
C PRO A 15 -0.08 -22.29 5.10
N GLU A 16 -0.67 -21.65 6.12
CA GLU A 16 -0.73 -20.18 6.26
C GLU A 16 0.60 -19.49 6.02
N LYS A 17 1.67 -19.99 6.64
CA LYS A 17 3.03 -19.43 6.47
C LYS A 17 3.52 -19.48 5.03
N GLN A 18 3.25 -20.57 4.30
CA GLN A 18 3.67 -20.72 2.91
C GLN A 18 2.80 -19.85 1.99
N ARG A 19 1.50 -19.75 2.27
CA ARG A 19 0.59 -18.85 1.56
C ARG A 19 1.00 -17.39 1.72
N ALA A 20 1.37 -16.95 2.92
CA ALA A 20 1.86 -15.60 3.16
C ALA A 20 3.17 -15.31 2.38
N LEU A 21 4.07 -16.29 2.32
CA LEU A 21 5.32 -16.19 1.57
C LEU A 21 5.07 -16.09 0.06
N LEU A 22 4.14 -16.90 -0.47
CA LEU A 22 3.70 -16.82 -1.85
C LEU A 22 3.06 -15.47 -2.16
N ALA A 23 2.20 -14.95 -1.28
CA ALA A 23 1.58 -13.64 -1.45
C ALA A 23 2.63 -12.51 -1.52
N ALA A 24 3.66 -12.53 -0.66
CA ALA A 24 4.75 -11.57 -0.72
C ALA A 24 5.50 -11.63 -2.05
N HIS A 25 5.85 -12.83 -2.53
CA HIS A 25 6.52 -12.98 -3.84
C HIS A 25 5.66 -12.49 -5.00
N LEU A 26 4.34 -12.73 -4.96
CA LEU A 26 3.43 -12.24 -5.99
C LEU A 26 3.39 -10.71 -5.98
N LEU A 27 3.31 -10.08 -4.81
CA LEU A 27 3.35 -8.62 -4.67
C LEU A 27 4.69 -8.04 -5.18
N ASP A 28 5.81 -8.65 -4.81
CA ASP A 28 7.16 -8.24 -5.25
C ASP A 28 7.37 -8.40 -6.77
N SER A 29 6.59 -9.28 -7.41
CA SER A 29 6.66 -9.51 -8.87
C SER A 29 5.93 -8.44 -9.69
N LEU A 30 5.08 -7.63 -9.05
CA LEU A 30 4.34 -6.56 -9.71
C LEU A 30 5.23 -5.33 -9.91
N PRO A 31 5.00 -4.52 -10.96
CA PRO A 31 5.66 -3.23 -11.11
C PRO A 31 5.43 -2.37 -9.85
N SER A 32 6.45 -1.64 -9.42
CA SER A 32 6.35 -0.71 -8.28
C SER A 32 5.40 0.47 -8.54
N ILE A 33 5.01 0.66 -9.81
CA ILE A 33 3.96 1.58 -10.21
C ILE A 33 2.65 0.81 -10.09
N LEU A 34 1.93 1.05 -8.99
CA LEU A 34 0.51 0.71 -8.92
C LEU A 34 -0.20 1.60 -9.94
N GLU A 35 -0.57 1.02 -11.09
CA GLU A 35 -1.55 1.64 -11.98
C GLU A 35 -2.90 1.58 -11.27
N ASP A 36 -3.14 2.50 -10.33
CA ASP A 36 -4.48 2.76 -9.83
C ASP A 36 -5.32 3.28 -11.01
N GLU A 37 -6.54 2.77 -11.17
CA GLU A 37 -7.46 3.17 -12.27
C GLU A 37 -7.67 4.69 -12.33
N ASP A 38 -7.51 5.36 -11.19
CA ASP A 38 -7.65 6.80 -11.01
C ASP A 38 -6.35 7.50 -10.56
N GLU A 39 -5.20 6.85 -10.72
CA GLU A 39 -3.89 7.35 -10.26
C GLU A 39 -3.86 7.74 -8.76
N GLY A 40 -4.76 7.17 -7.94
CA GLY A 40 -4.85 7.43 -6.51
C GLY A 40 -5.64 8.70 -6.16
N VAL A 41 -6.36 9.30 -7.11
CA VAL A 41 -7.13 10.55 -6.90
C VAL A 41 -8.23 10.37 -5.85
N ALA A 42 -9.00 9.28 -5.88
CA ALA A 42 -10.06 9.05 -4.91
C ALA A 42 -9.51 8.90 -3.49
N GLU A 43 -8.34 8.28 -3.32
CA GLU A 43 -7.68 8.21 -2.02
C GLU A 43 -7.20 9.59 -1.56
N ALA A 44 -6.61 10.39 -2.45
CA ALA A 44 -6.17 11.75 -2.10
C ALA A 44 -7.37 12.60 -1.61
N ILE A 45 -8.52 12.53 -2.28
CA ILE A 45 -9.75 13.24 -1.87
C ILE A 45 -10.24 12.76 -0.51
N ARG A 46 -10.24 11.44 -0.25
CA ARG A 46 -10.61 10.90 1.06
C ARG A 46 -9.69 11.42 2.16
N ARG A 47 -8.38 11.42 1.92
CA ARG A 47 -7.37 11.87 2.89
C ARG A 47 -7.47 13.36 3.19
N ASP A 48 -7.77 14.16 2.18
CA ASP A 48 -8.01 15.60 2.34
C ASP A 48 -9.21 15.86 3.25
N ALA A 49 -10.35 15.21 2.97
CA ALA A 49 -11.55 15.32 3.81
C ALA A 49 -11.34 14.80 5.24
N GLU A 50 -10.57 13.72 5.41
CA GLU A 50 -10.20 13.21 6.73
C GLU A 50 -9.33 14.20 7.52
N LEU A 51 -8.42 14.91 6.85
CA LEU A 51 -7.54 15.90 7.47
C LEU A 51 -8.30 17.18 7.84
N ASP A 52 -9.26 17.60 7.01
CA ASP A 52 -10.19 18.69 7.33
C ASP A 52 -11.05 18.36 8.56
N ALA A 53 -11.52 17.12 8.65
CA ALA A 53 -12.34 16.65 9.76
C ALA A 53 -11.55 16.53 11.07
N ASP A 54 -10.29 16.08 10.99
CA ASP A 54 -9.40 15.96 12.15
C ASP A 54 -7.96 16.37 11.81
N PRO A 55 -7.63 17.67 11.98
CA PRO A 55 -6.29 18.18 11.72
C PRO A 55 -5.19 17.53 12.57
N SER A 56 -5.54 16.88 13.68
CA SER A 56 -4.56 16.19 14.54
C SER A 56 -4.00 14.91 13.93
N ARG A 57 -4.62 14.40 12.86
CA ARG A 57 -4.13 13.24 12.08
C ARG A 57 -2.96 13.60 11.16
N GLY A 58 -2.74 14.90 10.93
CA GLY A 58 -1.62 15.43 10.15
C GLY A 58 -0.47 15.91 11.02
N ILE A 59 0.56 16.44 10.34
CA ILE A 59 1.61 17.23 10.97
C ILE A 59 1.70 18.59 10.26
N SER A 60 2.11 19.62 10.98
CA SER A 60 2.40 20.90 10.34
C SER A 60 3.57 20.79 9.37
N LEU A 61 3.62 21.70 8.39
CA LEU A 61 4.75 21.82 7.47
C LEU A 61 6.08 22.00 8.24
N GLU A 62 6.08 22.81 9.29
CA GLU A 62 7.24 23.01 10.16
C GLU A 62 7.72 21.70 10.81
N GLU A 63 6.79 20.85 11.25
CA GLU A 63 7.15 19.56 11.84
C GLU A 63 7.68 18.58 10.79
N LEU A 64 7.11 18.59 9.58
CA LEU A 64 7.63 17.81 8.45
C LEU A 64 9.07 18.21 8.14
N ASP A 65 9.34 19.51 8.03
CA ASP A 65 10.68 20.05 7.76
C ASP A 65 11.70 19.63 8.83
N ARG A 66 11.31 19.71 10.11
CA ARG A 66 12.15 19.21 11.22
C ARG A 66 12.49 17.73 11.06
N LYS A 67 11.51 16.88 10.73
CA LYS A 67 11.71 15.44 10.55
C LYS A 67 12.62 15.13 9.35
N ILE A 68 12.47 15.85 8.24
CA ILE A 68 13.34 15.69 7.06
C ILE A 68 14.77 16.10 7.39
N ALA A 69 14.98 17.22 8.08
CA ALA A 69 16.30 17.67 8.50
C ALA A 69 16.98 16.69 9.46
N ALA A 70 16.23 16.05 10.35
CA ALA A 70 16.76 15.05 11.28
C ALA A 70 17.20 13.75 10.58
N ARG A 71 16.54 13.33 9.49
CA ARG A 71 16.90 12.12 8.71
C ARG A 71 18.20 12.25 7.91
N ARG A 72 18.63 13.49 7.63
CA ARG A 72 19.82 13.78 6.82
C ARG A 72 21.10 13.92 7.67
N ARG A 73 21.01 13.83 8.99
CA ARG A 73 22.14 13.84 9.93
C ARG A 73 22.48 12.42 10.35
#